data_AF-A0A7S4PCX6-F1
#
_entry.id   AF-A0A7S4PCX6-F1
#
_cell.length_a   1.000
_cell.length_b   1.000
_cell.length_c   1.000
_cell.angle_alpha   90.00
_cell.angle_beta   90.00
_cell.angle_gamma   90.00
#
_symmetry.space_group_name_H-M   'P 1'
#
loop_
_entity.id
_entity.type
_entity.pdbx_description
1 polymer ?
#
loop_
_entity_poly.entity_id
_entity_poly.type
_entity_poly.pdbx_seq_one_letter_code
_entity_poly.pdbx_strand_id
1 'polypeptide(L)'
;IFRMGDGSFSDISGWKGVTINENKEVTKITWAPRNPFQNPTRYVPKDPIERIKACMPTPKAGGSIDFKWLPPKQKKAAIFKMNLRGTINTWVLPRDLDEEFDVENNCLEGSFDTAGLPRWLFSCEISHNQLSGSLDFTALPPRMRTFDAENNSFSAYQMEGRLSV
;
A
#
# COMPACT_ATOMS: atom_id res chain seq x y z
N ILE A 1 7.63 -11.66 -18.00
CA ILE A 1 7.86 -12.17 -16.61
C ILE A 1 6.65 -13.00 -16.20
N PHE A 2 5.44 -12.45 -16.29
CA PHE A 2 4.19 -13.21 -16.07
C PHE A 2 3.76 -14.03 -17.27
N ARG A 3 4.00 -13.51 -18.49
CA ARG A 3 3.76 -14.21 -19.74
C ARG A 3 5.08 -14.68 -20.33
N MET A 4 5.12 -15.95 -20.72
CA MET A 4 6.23 -16.61 -21.41
C MET A 4 6.18 -16.29 -22.91
N GLY A 5 7.26 -16.59 -23.64
CA GLY A 5 7.38 -16.31 -25.07
C GLY A 5 6.38 -17.07 -25.95
N ASP A 6 5.83 -18.17 -25.45
CA ASP A 6 4.76 -18.97 -26.07
C ASP A 6 3.35 -18.45 -25.75
N GLY A 7 3.24 -17.36 -24.99
CA GLY A 7 1.97 -16.76 -24.59
C GLY A 7 1.33 -17.37 -23.35
N SER A 8 1.90 -18.44 -22.77
CA SER A 8 1.47 -19.02 -21.50
C SER A 8 1.85 -18.12 -20.31
N PHE A 9 1.25 -18.37 -19.14
CA PHE A 9 1.62 -17.67 -17.91
C PHE A 9 2.58 -18.50 -17.08
N SER A 10 3.62 -17.85 -16.55
CA SER A 10 4.52 -18.48 -15.58
C SER A 10 3.76 -18.78 -14.29
N ASP A 11 4.03 -19.95 -13.71
CA ASP A 11 3.50 -20.29 -12.39
C ASP A 11 3.94 -19.24 -11.35
N ILE A 12 3.04 -18.93 -10.42
CA ILE A 12 3.24 -17.88 -9.41
C ILE A 12 4.46 -18.16 -8.51
N SER A 13 4.88 -19.41 -8.36
CA SER A 13 6.11 -19.80 -7.66
C SER A 13 7.39 -19.26 -8.32
N GLY A 14 7.35 -19.00 -9.63
CA GLY A 14 8.47 -18.42 -10.37
C GLY A 14 8.49 -16.90 -10.37
N TRP A 15 7.51 -16.23 -9.75
CA TRP A 15 7.39 -14.78 -9.82
C TRP A 15 8.38 -14.10 -8.88
N LYS A 16 9.21 -13.21 -9.43
CA LYS A 16 10.14 -12.43 -8.62
C LYS A 16 9.38 -11.62 -7.58
N GLY A 17 9.85 -11.71 -6.32
CA GLY A 17 9.24 -11.01 -5.20
C GLY A 17 8.07 -11.76 -4.57
N VAL A 18 7.71 -12.95 -5.05
CA VAL A 18 6.68 -13.79 -4.44
C VAL A 18 7.35 -14.88 -3.60
N THR A 19 6.85 -15.11 -2.39
CA THR A 19 7.24 -16.23 -1.52
C THR A 19 6.02 -17.11 -1.27
N ILE A 20 6.22 -18.42 -1.35
CA ILE A 20 5.19 -19.43 -1.20
C ILE A 20 5.58 -20.38 -0.06
N ASN A 21 4.61 -20.83 0.73
CA ASN A 21 4.83 -21.80 1.81
C ASN A 21 4.83 -23.26 1.29
N GLU A 22 5.04 -24.22 2.18
CA GLU A 22 5.01 -25.67 1.87
C GLU A 22 3.66 -26.14 1.30
N ASN A 23 2.57 -25.45 1.64
CA ASN A 23 1.21 -25.71 1.15
C ASN A 23 0.93 -25.09 -0.23
N LYS A 24 1.92 -24.51 -0.89
CA LYS A 24 1.80 -23.79 -2.17
C LYS A 24 0.94 -22.51 -2.10
N GLU A 25 0.81 -21.91 -0.92
CA GLU A 25 0.08 -20.65 -0.72
C GLU A 25 1.04 -19.47 -0.71
N VAL A 26 0.65 -18.38 -1.37
CA VAL A 26 1.45 -17.14 -1.38
C VAL A 26 1.39 -16.49 0.00
N THR A 27 2.57 -16.23 0.57
CA THR A 27 2.72 -15.63 1.90
C THR A 27 3.35 -14.25 1.85
N LYS A 28 4.23 -13.97 0.88
CA LYS A 28 4.89 -12.66 0.76
C LYS A 28 4.91 -12.18 -0.69
N ILE A 29 4.65 -10.90 -0.86
CA ILE A 29 4.73 -10.18 -2.14
C ILE A 29 5.57 -8.94 -1.85
N THR A 30 6.69 -8.81 -2.56
CA THR A 30 7.60 -7.67 -2.51
C THR A 30 7.90 -7.21 -3.93
N TRP A 31 7.20 -6.17 -4.38
CA TRP A 31 7.34 -5.60 -5.71
C TRP A 31 7.77 -4.15 -5.63
N ALA A 32 8.88 -3.85 -6.30
CA ALA A 32 9.50 -2.54 -6.35
C ALA A 32 10.25 -2.40 -7.69
N PRO A 33 10.67 -1.17 -8.06
CA PRO A 33 11.48 -0.97 -9.25
C PRO A 33 12.74 -1.83 -9.26
N ARG A 34 13.13 -2.34 -10.43
CA ARG A 34 14.37 -3.14 -10.57
C ARG A 34 15.62 -2.37 -10.16
N ASN A 35 15.60 -1.04 -10.26
CA ASN A 35 16.67 -0.18 -9.80
C ASN A 35 16.14 0.69 -8.64
N PRO A 36 16.51 0.38 -7.38
CA PRO A 36 16.06 1.16 -6.22
C PRO A 36 16.60 2.59 -6.19
N PHE A 37 17.64 2.89 -6.99
CA PHE A 37 18.18 4.24 -7.19
C PHE A 37 17.54 4.97 -8.36
N GLN A 38 16.68 4.31 -9.14
CA GLN A 38 15.77 4.99 -10.06
C GLN A 38 14.65 5.61 -9.23
N ASN A 39 15.02 6.62 -8.46
CA ASN A 39 14.10 7.53 -7.83
C ASN A 39 13.31 8.21 -8.95
N PRO A 40 11.98 8.11 -9.03
CA PRO A 40 11.26 9.35 -9.22
C PRO A 40 11.69 10.19 -8.00
N THR A 41 12.46 11.24 -8.26
CA THR A 41 13.08 12.14 -7.27
C THR A 41 12.41 12.14 -5.89
N ARG A 42 13.18 12.08 -4.80
CA ARG A 42 12.75 12.32 -3.40
C ARG A 42 11.93 13.61 -3.19
N TYR A 43 11.81 14.43 -4.23
CA TYR A 43 10.91 15.55 -4.30
C TYR A 43 9.47 15.07 -4.49
N VAL A 44 8.75 14.91 -3.38
CA VAL A 44 7.29 14.97 -3.41
C VAL A 44 6.92 16.45 -3.42
N PRO A 45 6.28 16.95 -4.47
CA PRO A 45 5.89 18.35 -4.52
C PRO A 45 4.98 18.68 -3.33
N LYS A 46 5.24 19.79 -2.64
CA LYS A 46 4.35 20.26 -1.56
C LYS A 46 2.98 20.69 -2.08
N ASP A 47 2.92 21.09 -3.35
CA ASP A 47 1.70 21.50 -4.02
C ASP A 47 0.87 20.27 -4.47
N PRO A 48 -0.41 20.16 -4.07
CA PRO A 48 -1.32 19.10 -4.52
C PRO A 48 -1.42 18.95 -6.04
N ILE A 49 -1.36 20.05 -6.81
CA ILE A 49 -1.42 20.03 -8.28
C ILE A 49 -0.15 19.38 -8.85
N GLU A 50 1.01 19.70 -8.29
CA GLU A 50 2.27 19.10 -8.71
C GLU A 50 2.36 17.62 -8.30
N ARG A 51 1.74 17.20 -7.19
CA ARG A 51 1.60 15.77 -6.84
C ARG A 51 0.78 15.01 -7.87
N ILE A 52 -0.34 15.58 -8.31
CA ILE A 52 -1.17 15.01 -9.38
C ILE A 52 -0.34 14.90 -10.68
N LYS A 53 0.48 15.90 -11.00
CA LYS A 53 1.39 15.87 -12.16
C LYS A 53 2.50 14.83 -12.03
N ALA A 54 3.10 14.67 -10.85
CA ALA A 54 4.10 13.65 -10.58
C ALA A 54 3.52 12.22 -10.71
N CYS A 55 2.22 12.07 -10.48
CA CYS A 55 1.47 10.85 -10.75
C CYS A 55 1.11 10.63 -12.22
N MET A 56 1.36 11.60 -13.12
CA MET A 56 1.17 11.37 -14.56
C MET A 56 2.21 10.37 -15.07
N PRO A 57 1.77 9.36 -15.85
CA PRO A 57 2.60 8.20 -16.14
C PRO A 57 3.85 8.62 -16.92
N THR A 58 5.03 8.22 -16.41
CA THR A 58 6.09 7.87 -17.34
C THR A 58 5.60 6.64 -18.12
N PRO A 59 5.76 6.57 -19.45
CA PRO A 59 5.12 5.57 -20.30
C PRO A 59 5.54 4.10 -20.04
N LYS A 60 6.27 3.80 -18.96
CA LYS A 60 6.83 2.48 -18.66
C LYS A 60 6.49 1.87 -17.29
N ALA A 61 5.85 2.57 -16.35
CA ALA A 61 5.45 1.98 -15.07
C ALA A 61 4.25 2.69 -14.44
N GLY A 62 3.15 1.95 -14.27
CA GLY A 62 1.90 2.38 -13.64
C GLY A 62 0.81 1.32 -13.84
N GLY A 63 -0.32 1.48 -13.15
CA GLY A 63 -1.47 0.57 -13.23
C GLY A 63 -2.45 0.81 -12.10
N SER A 64 -3.53 0.05 -12.06
CA SER A 64 -4.41 -0.03 -10.89
C SER A 64 -4.16 -1.31 -10.11
N ILE A 65 -4.33 -1.23 -8.79
CA ILE A 65 -4.33 -2.41 -7.92
C ILE A 65 -5.62 -2.41 -7.09
N ASP A 66 -6.20 -3.59 -6.93
CA ASP A 66 -7.30 -3.81 -6.00
C ASP A 66 -6.85 -4.86 -4.98
N PHE A 67 -6.65 -4.42 -3.74
CA PHE A 67 -6.08 -5.22 -2.68
C PHE A 67 -6.97 -6.37 -2.21
N LYS A 68 -8.24 -6.43 -2.64
CA LYS A 68 -9.10 -7.59 -2.39
C LYS A 68 -8.59 -8.87 -3.06
N TRP A 69 -7.72 -8.73 -4.06
CA TRP A 69 -7.10 -9.85 -4.77
C TRP A 69 -5.82 -10.34 -4.12
N LEU A 70 -5.41 -9.76 -2.98
CA LEU A 70 -4.31 -10.31 -2.20
C LEU A 70 -4.68 -11.73 -1.72
N PRO A 71 -3.76 -12.70 -1.81
CA PRO A 71 -3.97 -14.06 -1.34
C PRO A 71 -4.39 -14.11 0.15
N PRO A 72 -5.26 -15.02 0.56
CA PRO A 72 -5.78 -15.05 1.93
C PRO A 72 -4.71 -15.37 2.99
N LYS A 73 -3.64 -16.08 2.63
CA LYS A 73 -2.50 -16.43 3.50
C LYS A 73 -1.33 -15.46 3.44
N GLN A 74 -1.56 -14.29 2.84
CA GLN A 74 -0.57 -13.23 2.77
C GLN A 74 -0.22 -12.74 4.17
N LYS A 75 1.07 -12.76 4.51
CA LYS A 75 1.65 -12.20 5.74
C LYS A 75 2.29 -10.84 5.53
N LYS A 76 2.92 -10.64 4.36
CA LYS A 76 3.59 -9.40 3.96
C LYS A 76 3.18 -8.97 2.55
N ALA A 77 2.69 -7.76 2.38
CA ALA A 77 2.42 -7.16 1.07
C ALA A 77 3.15 -5.81 0.98
N ALA A 78 4.29 -5.81 0.28
CA ALA A 78 5.12 -4.63 0.03
C ALA A 78 5.13 -4.33 -1.47
N ILE A 79 4.46 -3.26 -1.89
CA ILE A 79 4.27 -2.86 -3.28
C ILE A 79 4.47 -1.35 -3.39
N PHE A 80 5.73 -0.92 -3.45
CA PHE A 80 6.10 0.49 -3.34
C PHE A 80 6.81 1.01 -4.60
N LYS A 81 6.70 2.32 -4.86
CA LYS A 81 7.35 2.99 -6.01
C LYS A 81 6.92 2.43 -7.37
N MET A 82 5.65 2.06 -7.51
CA MET A 82 5.11 1.43 -8.73
C MET A 82 4.14 2.33 -9.50
N ASN A 83 3.93 3.58 -9.08
CA ASN A 83 2.94 4.50 -9.63
C ASN A 83 1.53 3.89 -9.68
N LEU A 84 1.18 3.08 -8.67
CA LEU A 84 -0.12 2.42 -8.61
C LEU A 84 -1.21 3.42 -8.25
N ARG A 85 -2.35 3.28 -8.91
CA ARG A 85 -3.58 4.04 -8.66
C ARG A 85 -4.65 3.12 -8.09
N GLY A 86 -5.68 3.73 -7.50
CA GLY A 86 -6.79 3.03 -6.89
C GLY A 86 -6.96 3.40 -5.43
N THR A 87 -7.84 2.67 -4.75
CA THR A 87 -8.19 2.91 -3.36
C THR A 87 -7.77 1.73 -2.49
N ILE A 88 -7.69 1.96 -1.17
CA ILE A 88 -7.42 0.91 -0.19
C ILE A 88 -8.68 0.69 0.63
N ASN A 89 -9.33 -0.46 0.44
CA ASN A 89 -10.33 -0.93 1.40
C ASN A 89 -9.62 -1.83 2.43
N THR A 90 -9.37 -1.30 3.62
CA THR A 90 -8.62 -2.02 4.66
C THR A 90 -9.37 -3.26 5.15
N TRP A 91 -10.70 -3.29 5.09
CA TRP A 91 -11.54 -4.41 5.53
C TRP A 91 -11.42 -5.68 4.68
N VAL A 92 -10.98 -5.55 3.43
CA VAL A 92 -10.79 -6.70 2.51
C VAL A 92 -9.35 -7.21 2.47
N LEU A 93 -8.43 -6.57 3.21
CA LEU A 93 -7.07 -7.08 3.33
C LEU A 93 -7.07 -8.50 3.95
N PRO A 94 -6.09 -9.35 3.62
CA PRO A 94 -5.95 -10.66 4.24
C PRO A 94 -5.84 -10.54 5.76
N ARG A 95 -6.63 -11.31 6.51
CA ARG A 95 -6.62 -11.26 7.98
C ARG A 95 -5.37 -11.90 8.60
N ASP A 96 -4.67 -12.72 7.81
CA ASP A 96 -3.38 -13.32 8.15
C ASP A 96 -2.20 -12.36 7.89
N LEU A 97 -2.44 -11.13 7.42
CA LEU A 97 -1.43 -10.11 7.18
C LEU A 97 -0.92 -9.54 8.51
N ASP A 98 0.07 -10.22 9.09
CA ASP A 98 0.61 -9.97 10.42
C ASP A 98 2.03 -9.38 10.43
N GLU A 99 2.69 -9.29 9.27
CA GLU A 99 4.03 -8.72 9.17
C GLU A 99 4.00 -7.25 8.70
N GLU A 100 3.63 -7.01 7.44
CA GLU A 100 3.86 -5.71 6.81
C GLU A 100 2.88 -5.44 5.67
N PHE A 101 2.30 -4.24 5.69
CA PHE A 101 1.57 -3.65 4.57
C PHE A 101 2.29 -2.37 4.16
N ASP A 102 3.01 -2.42 3.04
CA ASP A 102 3.79 -1.29 2.54
C ASP A 102 3.32 -0.98 1.11
N VAL A 103 2.77 0.20 0.93
CA VAL A 103 2.36 0.75 -0.37
C VAL A 103 2.90 2.15 -0.56
N GLU A 104 4.02 2.47 0.08
CA GLU A 104 4.64 3.80 0.04
C GLU A 104 4.93 4.24 -1.41
N ASN A 105 4.96 5.55 -1.63
CA ASN A 105 5.39 6.13 -2.91
C ASN A 105 4.58 5.59 -4.11
N ASN A 106 3.26 5.63 -4.01
CA ASN A 106 2.36 5.35 -5.12
C ASN A 106 1.41 6.54 -5.34
N CYS A 107 0.36 6.34 -6.13
CA CYS A 107 -0.66 7.32 -6.44
C CYS A 107 -2.03 6.88 -5.90
N LEU A 108 -2.05 6.15 -4.78
CA LEU A 108 -3.29 5.65 -4.16
C LEU A 108 -4.08 6.83 -3.56
N GLU A 109 -5.39 6.78 -3.66
CA GLU A 109 -6.29 7.87 -3.27
C GLU A 109 -7.48 7.35 -2.46
N GLY A 110 -8.31 8.29 -2.00
CA GLY A 110 -9.49 7.99 -1.18
C GLY A 110 -9.16 7.86 0.32
N SER A 111 -10.16 7.44 1.09
CA SER A 111 -10.06 7.30 2.54
C SER A 111 -9.24 6.08 2.96
N PHE A 112 -8.60 6.17 4.12
CA PHE A 112 -7.92 5.05 4.76
C PHE A 112 -8.51 4.80 6.15
N ASP A 113 -9.16 3.66 6.33
CA ASP A 113 -9.82 3.31 7.60
C ASP A 113 -8.89 2.43 8.46
N THR A 114 -8.34 3.02 9.52
CA THR A 114 -7.43 2.35 10.47
C THR A 114 -8.10 1.19 11.20
N ALA A 115 -9.42 1.25 11.45
CA ALA A 115 -10.16 0.19 12.14
C ALA A 115 -10.28 -1.09 11.30
N GLY A 116 -10.26 -0.96 9.97
CA GLY A 116 -10.30 -2.10 9.06
C GLY A 116 -8.97 -2.86 8.94
N LEU A 117 -7.89 -2.38 9.54
CA LEU A 117 -6.57 -3.03 9.46
C LEU A 117 -6.58 -4.43 10.11
N PRO A 118 -5.77 -5.38 9.59
CA PRO A 118 -5.61 -6.68 10.21
C PRO A 118 -5.12 -6.56 11.67
N ARG A 119 -5.81 -7.27 12.59
CA ARG A 119 -5.59 -7.17 14.04
C ARG A 119 -4.14 -7.38 14.48
N TRP A 120 -3.38 -8.18 13.74
CA TRP A 120 -2.01 -8.55 14.09
C TRP A 120 -0.94 -7.83 13.28
N LEU A 121 -1.33 -6.90 12.40
CA LEU A 121 -0.41 -6.18 11.55
C LEU A 121 0.65 -5.45 12.37
N PHE A 122 1.91 -5.68 12.03
CA PHE A 122 3.05 -5.14 12.76
C PHE A 122 3.58 -3.83 12.18
N SER A 123 3.59 -3.69 10.85
CA SER A 123 4.03 -2.46 10.15
C SER A 123 3.05 -2.06 9.06
N CYS A 124 2.77 -0.75 8.94
CA CYS A 124 1.90 -0.19 7.91
C CYS A 124 2.52 1.10 7.35
N GLU A 125 3.02 1.06 6.12
CA GLU A 125 3.65 2.19 5.45
C GLU A 125 2.78 2.61 4.26
N ILE A 126 2.12 3.77 4.38
CA ILE A 126 1.22 4.33 3.36
C ILE A 126 1.65 5.73 2.93
N SER A 127 2.84 6.17 3.35
CA SER A 127 3.36 7.50 3.10
C SER A 127 3.56 7.77 1.60
N HIS A 128 3.59 9.05 1.24
CA HIS A 128 3.78 9.51 -0.13
C HIS A 128 2.76 8.93 -1.12
N ASN A 129 1.48 9.02 -0.77
CA ASN A 129 0.33 8.70 -1.64
C ASN A 129 -0.57 9.95 -1.80
N GLN A 130 -1.84 9.80 -2.16
CA GLN A 130 -2.86 10.85 -2.22
C GLN A 130 -4.07 10.51 -1.32
N LEU A 131 -3.86 9.70 -0.29
CA LEU A 131 -4.91 9.28 0.63
C LEU A 131 -5.43 10.49 1.41
N SER A 132 -6.71 10.50 1.73
CA SER A 132 -7.41 11.64 2.33
C SER A 132 -8.39 11.21 3.44
N GLY A 133 -9.08 12.17 4.05
CA GLY A 133 -9.96 11.94 5.20
C GLY A 133 -9.23 12.05 6.53
N SER A 134 -9.77 11.42 7.58
CA SER A 134 -9.22 11.42 8.93
C SER A 134 -8.66 10.04 9.31
N LEU A 135 -7.58 10.02 10.08
CA LEU A 135 -7.04 8.80 10.67
C LEU A 135 -7.46 8.72 12.14
N ASP A 136 -8.03 7.57 12.54
CA ASP A 136 -8.26 7.26 13.95
C ASP A 136 -7.08 6.44 14.49
N PHE A 137 -6.15 7.12 15.17
CA PHE A 137 -5.00 6.46 15.79
C PHE A 137 -5.37 5.56 16.97
N THR A 138 -6.57 5.71 17.54
CA THR A 138 -7.03 4.84 18.63
C THR A 138 -7.48 3.46 18.13
N ALA A 139 -7.80 3.36 16.84
CA ALA A 139 -8.20 2.13 16.17
C ALA A 139 -7.04 1.33 15.56
N LEU A 140 -5.78 1.75 15.78
CA LEU A 140 -4.63 1.00 15.27
C LEU A 140 -4.52 -0.40 15.92
N PRO A 141 -4.08 -1.42 15.16
CA PRO A 141 -3.82 -2.76 15.69
C PRO A 141 -2.91 -2.75 16.93
N PRO A 142 -3.21 -3.56 17.97
CA PRO A 142 -2.46 -3.56 19.24
C PRO A 142 -0.99 -4.00 19.10
N ARG A 143 -0.64 -4.66 17.99
CA ARG A 143 0.74 -5.09 17.69
C ARG A 143 1.52 -4.11 16.82
N MET A 144 0.88 -3.04 16.35
CA MET A 144 1.50 -2.08 15.46
C MET A 144 2.69 -1.42 16.12
N ARG A 145 3.85 -1.49 15.46
CA ARG A 145 5.08 -0.82 15.90
C ARG A 145 5.44 0.36 15.03
N THR A 146 5.13 0.28 13.75
CA THR A 146 5.40 1.34 12.78
C THR A 146 4.13 1.64 12.00
N PHE A 147 3.81 2.92 11.90
CA PHE A 147 2.73 3.45 11.07
C PHE A 147 3.20 4.77 10.48
N ASP A 148 3.55 4.79 9.19
CA ASP A 148 3.87 6.01 8.47
C ASP A 148 2.76 6.36 7.47
N ALA A 149 2.22 7.55 7.64
CA ALA A 149 1.21 8.14 6.77
C ALA A 149 1.63 9.52 6.23
N GLU A 150 2.91 9.88 6.37
CA GLU A 150 3.45 11.18 5.94
C GLU A 150 3.15 11.44 4.46
N ASN A 151 3.06 12.73 4.08
CA ASN A 151 2.95 13.15 2.69
C ASN A 151 1.72 12.56 1.96
N ASN A 152 0.61 12.47 2.68
CA ASN A 152 -0.73 12.25 2.17
C ASN A 152 -1.56 13.56 2.22
N SER A 153 -2.86 13.46 2.02
CA SER A 153 -3.83 14.56 2.07
C SER A 153 -4.83 14.37 3.22
N PHE A 154 -4.40 13.74 4.32
CA PHE A 154 -5.22 13.58 5.51
C PHE A 154 -5.48 14.93 6.18
N SER A 155 -6.72 15.16 6.58
CA SER A 155 -7.14 16.30 7.36
C SER A 155 -7.00 15.99 8.85
N ALA A 156 -6.44 16.91 9.63
CA ALA A 156 -6.61 16.86 11.08
C ALA A 156 -8.08 17.21 11.39
N TYR A 157 -8.88 16.24 11.85
CA TYR A 157 -10.17 16.58 12.46
C TYR A 157 -10.02 16.77 13.97
N GLN A 158 -10.42 17.97 14.42
CA GLN A 158 -10.67 18.34 15.80
C GLN A 158 -11.54 17.28 16.48
N MET A 159 -11.13 16.83 17.66
CA MET A 159 -12.12 16.33 18.60
C MET A 159 -13.08 17.48 18.89
N GLU A 160 -14.32 17.42 18.41
CA GLU A 160 -15.42 18.15 19.02
C GLU A 160 -15.70 17.54 20.41
N GLY A 161 -14.77 17.79 21.34
CA GLY A 161 -15.09 17.79 22.75
C GLY A 161 -16.02 18.96 23.00
N ARG A 162 -17.34 18.73 22.89
CA ARG A 162 -18.33 19.56 23.57
C ARG A 162 -18.06 19.46 25.07
N LEU A 163 -17.16 20.30 25.57
CA LEU A 163 -17.22 20.74 26.96
C LEU A 163 -18.29 21.82 27.02
N SER A 164 -19.52 21.41 27.32
CA SER A 164 -20.46 22.30 27.98
C SER A 164 -19.93 22.54 29.40
N VAL A 165 -19.38 23.73 29.62
CA VAL A 165 -19.28 24.32 30.96
C VAL A 165 -20.65 24.88 31.33
#